data_AF-A0A928NKK5-F1
#
_entry.id   AF-A0A928NKK5-F1
#
_cell.length_a   1.000
_cell.length_b   1.000
_cell.length_c   1.000
_cell.angle_alpha   90.00
_cell.angle_beta   90.00
_cell.angle_gamma   90.00
#
_symmetry.space_group_name_H-M   'P 1'
#
loop_
_entity.id
_entity.type
_entity.pdbx_description
1 polymer ?
#
loop_
_entity_poly.entity_id
_entity_poly.type
_entity_poly.pdbx_seq_one_letter_code
_entity_poly.pdbx_strand_id
1 'polypeptide(L)'
;MKDIIIHLIFTLSATTLPLIAGWILSFVCFSNDKHFIKEKLENDTELSRTYHRFYVWYKSTILWTITEYLFVIIPFISNVIVIYLSNIKDIASNTPVILFHSIISLSFIVFGFAINPQRQKKCYRKAFTHLDSCINEYLSNPKPDILRKGLKDGEKFIDPSCDIE
;
A
#
# COMPACT_ATOMS: atom_id res chain seq x y z
N MET A 1 16.66 -34.23 0.20
CA MET A 1 16.97 -32.95 -0.48
C MET A 1 15.77 -32.42 -1.28
N LYS A 2 15.13 -33.21 -2.17
CA LYS A 2 13.89 -32.81 -2.87
C LYS A 2 12.71 -32.52 -1.92
N ASP A 3 12.52 -33.31 -0.88
CA ASP A 3 11.36 -33.17 0.02
C ASP A 3 11.37 -31.90 0.86
N ILE A 4 12.56 -31.44 1.24
CA ILE A 4 12.76 -30.18 1.99
C ILE A 4 12.42 -28.99 1.10
N ILE A 5 12.85 -29.01 -0.17
CA ILE A 5 12.54 -27.95 -1.15
C ILE A 5 11.04 -27.88 -1.42
N ILE A 6 10.36 -29.03 -1.52
CA ILE A 6 8.90 -29.10 -1.73
C ILE A 6 8.15 -28.56 -0.50
N HIS A 7 8.55 -28.94 0.71
CA HIS A 7 7.96 -28.37 1.93
C HIS A 7 8.20 -26.87 2.05
N LEU A 8 9.37 -26.39 1.62
CA LEU A 8 9.71 -24.98 1.63
C LEU A 8 8.85 -24.16 0.68
N ILE A 9 8.67 -24.65 -0.56
CA ILE A 9 7.78 -24.03 -1.53
C ILE A 9 6.37 -24.00 -0.97
N PHE A 10 5.92 -25.06 -0.29
CA PHE A 10 4.59 -25.13 0.31
C PHE A 10 4.39 -24.13 1.46
N THR A 11 5.33 -23.98 2.39
CA THR A 11 5.23 -23.01 3.49
C THR A 11 5.37 -21.56 3.01
N LEU A 12 6.23 -21.32 2.03
CA LEU A 12 6.36 -20.02 1.36
C LEU A 12 5.04 -19.66 0.65
N SER A 13 4.47 -20.62 -0.09
CA SER A 13 3.19 -20.45 -0.77
C SER A 13 2.07 -20.17 0.23
N ALA A 14 1.99 -20.94 1.31
CA ALA A 14 0.92 -20.83 2.29
C ALA A 14 0.91 -19.48 3.04
N THR A 15 2.07 -18.82 3.19
CA THR A 15 2.18 -17.56 3.96
C THR A 15 2.27 -16.31 3.09
N THR A 16 3.00 -16.38 1.98
CA THR A 16 3.22 -15.22 1.10
C THR A 16 2.16 -15.07 0.01
N LEU A 17 1.62 -16.17 -0.56
CA LEU A 17 0.55 -16.04 -1.56
C LEU A 17 -0.71 -15.39 -1.02
N PRO A 18 -1.22 -15.67 0.19
CA PRO A 18 -2.43 -14.99 0.67
C PRO A 18 -2.22 -13.49 0.84
N LEU A 19 -1.03 -13.06 1.25
CA LEU A 19 -0.67 -11.65 1.42
C LEU A 19 -0.51 -10.94 0.06
N ILE A 20 0.18 -11.59 -0.89
CA ILE A 20 0.34 -11.08 -2.27
C ILE A 20 -1.01 -11.10 -3.00
N ALA A 21 -1.80 -12.16 -2.86
CA ALA A 21 -3.14 -12.26 -3.42
C ALA A 21 -4.08 -11.24 -2.81
N GLY A 22 -4.01 -10.97 -1.50
CA GLY A 22 -4.74 -9.90 -0.83
C GLY A 22 -4.34 -8.52 -1.35
N TRP A 23 -3.04 -8.30 -1.62
CA TRP A 23 -2.54 -7.07 -2.23
C TRP A 23 -3.04 -6.91 -3.68
N ILE A 24 -2.97 -7.98 -4.49
CA ILE A 24 -3.47 -8.01 -5.88
C ILE A 24 -4.99 -7.83 -5.90
N LEU A 25 -5.75 -8.51 -5.04
CA LEU A 25 -7.21 -8.35 -4.91
C LEU A 25 -7.56 -6.92 -4.53
N SER A 26 -6.84 -6.31 -3.59
CA SER A 26 -7.02 -4.90 -3.23
C SER A 26 -6.76 -3.96 -4.42
N PHE A 27 -5.75 -4.27 -5.25
CA PHE A 27 -5.43 -3.53 -6.47
C PHE A 27 -6.45 -3.78 -7.62
N VAL A 28 -7.03 -4.97 -7.72
CA VAL A 28 -8.08 -5.29 -8.69
C VAL A 28 -9.40 -4.60 -8.27
N CYS A 29 -9.75 -4.63 -6.98
CA CYS A 29 -10.86 -3.85 -6.41
C CYS A 29 -10.66 -2.34 -6.58
N PHE A 30 -9.41 -1.86 -6.55
CA PHE A 30 -9.08 -0.47 -6.88
C PHE A 30 -9.48 -0.12 -8.32
N SER A 31 -9.27 -1.05 -9.27
CA SER A 31 -9.49 -0.83 -10.70
C SER A 31 -10.94 -0.97 -11.15
N ASN A 32 -11.75 -1.80 -10.48
CA ASN A 32 -13.15 -2.08 -10.86
C ASN A 32 -14.15 -0.99 -10.47
N ASP A 33 -13.76 -0.05 -9.61
CA ASP A 33 -14.68 0.99 -9.09
C ASP A 33 -14.95 2.14 -10.09
N LYS A 34 -14.42 2.03 -11.32
CA LYS A 34 -14.77 2.92 -12.42
C LYS A 34 -16.26 2.88 -12.76
N HIS A 35 -16.97 1.80 -12.39
CA HIS A 35 -18.38 1.61 -12.72
C HIS A 35 -19.33 2.36 -11.77
N PHE A 36 -19.02 2.45 -10.47
CA PHE A 36 -19.91 3.08 -9.48
C PHE A 36 -19.93 4.61 -9.59
N ILE A 37 -18.84 5.20 -10.08
CA ILE A 37 -18.72 6.64 -10.25
C ILE A 37 -19.59 7.11 -11.42
N LYS A 38 -19.69 6.32 -12.50
CA LYS A 38 -20.39 6.73 -13.73
C LYS A 38 -21.91 6.94 -13.55
N GLU A 39 -22.53 6.28 -12.58
CA GLU A 39 -24.00 6.22 -12.46
C GLU A 39 -24.60 7.34 -11.57
N LYS A 40 -23.79 8.06 -10.79
CA LYS A 40 -24.25 9.12 -9.88
C LYS A 40 -23.96 10.55 -10.38
N LEU A 41 -23.57 10.68 -11.66
CA LEU A 41 -22.67 11.73 -12.14
C LEU A 41 -23.28 12.77 -13.08
N GLU A 42 -24.60 12.99 -13.05
CA GLU A 42 -25.25 13.65 -14.20
C GLU A 42 -25.50 15.17 -14.08
N ASN A 43 -25.12 15.88 -13.00
CA ASN A 43 -25.45 17.33 -12.91
C ASN A 43 -24.37 18.30 -12.42
N ASP A 44 -23.17 17.86 -12.01
CA ASP A 44 -22.10 18.81 -11.67
C ASP A 44 -20.70 18.24 -11.95
N THR A 45 -20.10 18.68 -13.06
CA THR A 45 -18.85 18.11 -13.60
C THR A 45 -17.64 18.33 -12.69
N GLU A 46 -17.64 19.40 -11.89
CA GLU A 46 -16.51 19.79 -11.04
C GLU A 46 -16.54 19.09 -9.68
N LEU A 47 -17.71 19.03 -9.04
CA LEU A 47 -17.91 18.27 -7.81
C LEU A 47 -17.66 16.77 -8.01
N SER A 48 -18.16 16.23 -9.13
CA SER A 48 -17.91 14.86 -9.55
C SER A 48 -16.43 14.52 -9.67
N ARG A 49 -15.66 15.35 -10.41
CA ARG A 49 -14.22 15.17 -10.57
C ARG A 49 -13.50 15.21 -9.23
N THR A 50 -13.95 16.08 -8.33
CA THR A 50 -13.39 16.24 -6.99
C THR A 50 -13.63 15.00 -6.13
N TYR A 51 -14.86 14.47 -6.12
CA TYR A 51 -15.16 13.20 -5.46
C TYR A 51 -14.36 12.03 -6.02
N HIS A 52 -14.21 11.94 -7.35
CA HIS A 52 -13.39 10.91 -7.95
C HIS A 52 -11.95 10.97 -7.44
N ARG A 53 -11.36 12.19 -7.36
CA ARG A 53 -10.01 12.38 -6.80
C ARG A 53 -9.93 12.04 -5.32
N PHE A 54 -10.92 12.44 -4.51
CA PHE A 54 -11.03 12.05 -3.12
C PHE A 54 -10.95 10.53 -2.95
N TYR A 55 -11.76 9.77 -3.69
CA TYR A 55 -11.77 8.31 -3.63
C TYR A 55 -10.44 7.69 -4.06
N VAL A 56 -9.81 8.22 -5.12
CA VAL A 56 -8.50 7.76 -5.56
C VAL A 56 -7.46 7.93 -4.45
N TRP A 57 -7.39 9.11 -3.82
CA TRP A 57 -6.43 9.37 -2.74
C TRP A 57 -6.71 8.59 -1.45
N TYR A 58 -7.98 8.42 -1.09
CA TYR A 58 -8.40 7.56 0.01
C TYR A 58 -7.93 6.12 -0.21
N LYS A 59 -8.19 5.56 -1.40
CA LYS A 59 -7.75 4.20 -1.73
C LYS A 59 -6.23 4.08 -1.82
N SER A 60 -5.53 5.08 -2.34
CA SER A 60 -4.06 5.11 -2.30
C SER A 60 -3.54 5.03 -0.87
N THR A 61 -4.21 5.68 0.09
CA THR A 61 -3.85 5.56 1.52
C THR A 61 -3.99 4.12 2.02
N ILE A 62 -5.06 3.41 1.63
CA ILE A 62 -5.26 1.99 1.97
C ILE A 62 -4.15 1.15 1.34
N LEU A 63 -3.87 1.34 0.05
CA LEU A 63 -2.83 0.60 -0.66
C LEU A 63 -1.47 0.78 0.02
N TRP A 64 -1.10 2.01 0.36
CA TRP A 64 0.15 2.30 1.07
C TRP A 64 0.17 1.73 2.49
N THR A 65 -0.98 1.63 3.16
CA THR A 65 -1.11 0.97 4.46
C THR A 65 -0.85 -0.54 4.34
N ILE A 66 -1.41 -1.21 3.33
CA ILE A 66 -1.15 -2.63 3.08
C ILE A 66 0.33 -2.83 2.75
N THR A 67 0.89 -1.99 1.88
CA THR A 67 2.31 -2.04 1.52
C THR A 67 3.21 -1.88 2.75
N GLU A 68 2.90 -0.94 3.65
CA GLU A 68 3.61 -0.80 4.94
C GLU A 68 3.56 -2.10 5.76
N TYR A 69 2.39 -2.73 5.89
CA TYR A 69 2.28 -3.99 6.61
C TYR A 69 3.09 -5.11 5.97
N LEU A 70 3.14 -5.20 4.63
CA LEU A 70 3.96 -6.20 3.94
C LEU A 70 5.45 -6.04 4.27
N PHE A 71 5.93 -4.79 4.32
CA PHE A 71 7.31 -4.47 4.69
C PHE A 71 7.66 -4.81 6.14
N VAL A 72 6.68 -4.99 7.02
CA VAL A 72 6.89 -5.42 8.41
C VAL A 72 6.74 -6.93 8.56
N ILE A 73 5.67 -7.50 8.01
CA ILE A 73 5.28 -8.90 8.22
C ILE A 73 6.25 -9.85 7.52
N ILE A 74 6.67 -9.56 6.28
CA ILE A 74 7.53 -10.46 5.51
C ILE A 74 8.93 -10.63 6.16
N PRO A 75 9.63 -9.55 6.55
CA PRO A 75 10.86 -9.69 7.34
C PRO A 75 10.66 -10.40 8.67
N PHE A 76 9.57 -10.08 9.39
CA PHE A 76 9.28 -10.73 10.68
C PHE A 76 9.15 -12.25 10.52
N ILE A 77 8.31 -12.73 9.61
CA ILE A 77 8.14 -14.17 9.34
C ILE A 77 9.45 -14.81 8.88
N SER A 78 10.18 -14.15 7.99
CA SER A 78 11.46 -14.65 7.48
C SER A 78 12.49 -14.80 8.61
N ASN A 79 12.57 -13.84 9.53
CA ASN A 79 13.45 -13.91 10.68
C ASN A 79 13.04 -15.03 11.65
N VAL A 80 11.74 -15.24 11.88
CA VAL A 80 11.25 -16.36 12.70
C VAL A 80 11.67 -17.71 12.09
N ILE A 81 11.56 -17.87 10.76
CA ILE A 81 11.99 -19.08 10.06
C ILE A 81 13.50 -19.30 10.21
N VAL A 82 14.30 -18.25 10.01
CA VAL A 82 15.77 -18.29 10.19
C VAL A 82 16.13 -18.75 11.60
N ILE A 83 15.52 -18.17 12.64
CA ILE A 83 15.78 -18.53 14.04
C ILE A 83 15.38 -19.97 14.31
N TYR A 84 14.19 -20.39 13.84
CA TYR A 84 13.70 -21.75 14.05
C TYR A 84 14.64 -22.79 13.43
N LEU A 85 15.00 -22.62 12.16
CA LEU A 85 15.85 -23.56 11.44
C LEU A 85 17.29 -23.59 11.96
N SER A 86 17.79 -22.45 12.46
CA SER A 86 19.13 -22.38 13.06
C SER A 86 19.25 -23.15 14.38
N ASN A 87 18.13 -23.43 15.07
CA ASN A 87 18.11 -24.20 16.32
C ASN A 87 17.98 -25.72 16.12
N ILE A 88 17.82 -26.19 14.88
CA ILE A 88 17.73 -27.63 14.56
C ILE A 88 19.15 -28.20 14.43
N LYS A 89 19.41 -29.38 15.02
CA LYS A 89 20.73 -30.02 15.04
C LYS A 89 21.36 -30.28 13.67
N ASP A 90 20.56 -30.36 12.61
CA ASP A 90 21.03 -30.55 11.23
C ASP A 90 21.10 -29.21 10.47
N ILE A 91 22.05 -28.36 10.85
CA ILE A 91 22.19 -27.01 10.29
C ILE A 91 22.59 -27.06 8.81
N ALA A 92 23.43 -28.04 8.42
CA ALA A 92 23.99 -28.13 7.07
C ALA A 92 22.94 -28.33 5.98
N SER A 93 21.86 -29.08 6.26
CA SER A 93 20.75 -29.26 5.32
C SER A 93 19.83 -28.03 5.24
N ASN A 94 19.84 -27.17 6.26
CA ASN A 94 18.99 -25.99 6.38
C ASN A 94 19.66 -24.68 5.92
N THR A 95 20.99 -24.66 5.75
CA THR A 95 21.75 -23.47 5.33
C THR A 95 21.18 -22.76 4.09
N PRO A 96 20.79 -23.45 3.00
CA PRO A 96 20.24 -22.76 1.83
C PRO A 96 18.93 -22.00 2.12
N VAL A 97 18.10 -22.57 2.99
CA VAL A 97 16.81 -22.00 3.41
C VAL A 97 17.03 -20.77 4.28
N ILE A 98 17.95 -20.88 5.24
CA ILE A 98 18.35 -19.81 6.13
C ILE A 98 18.87 -18.61 5.31
N LEU A 99 19.74 -18.86 4.33
CA LEU A 99 20.27 -17.82 3.44
C LEU A 99 19.16 -17.15 2.62
N PHE A 100 18.25 -17.93 2.04
CA PHE A 100 17.14 -17.40 1.26
C PHE A 100 16.24 -16.47 2.08
N HIS A 101 15.80 -16.89 3.27
CA HIS A 101 14.96 -16.06 4.13
C HIS A 101 15.70 -14.83 4.68
N SER A 102 17.01 -14.94 4.92
CA SER A 102 17.84 -13.80 5.30
C SER A 102 17.89 -12.75 4.18
N ILE A 103 18.03 -13.17 2.91
CA ILE A 103 18.02 -12.28 1.75
C ILE A 103 16.64 -11.62 1.56
N ILE A 104 15.54 -12.36 1.71
CA ILE A 104 14.18 -11.80 1.64
C ILE A 104 14.00 -10.74 2.73
N SER A 105 14.31 -11.09 3.97
CA SER A 105 14.21 -10.20 5.13
C SER A 105 15.00 -8.90 4.88
N LEU A 106 16.26 -9.01 4.48
CA LEU A 106 17.11 -7.85 4.15
C LEU A 106 16.54 -7.02 3.00
N SER A 107 16.09 -7.65 1.91
CA SER A 107 15.57 -6.95 0.73
C SER A 107 14.35 -6.11 1.09
N PHE A 108 13.39 -6.70 1.82
CA PHE A 108 12.20 -5.96 2.25
C PHE A 108 12.55 -4.82 3.21
N ILE A 109 13.49 -5.01 4.13
CA ILE A 109 13.95 -3.92 5.00
C ILE A 109 14.54 -2.77 4.17
N VAL A 110 15.46 -3.06 3.24
CA VAL A 110 16.12 -2.04 2.39
C VAL A 110 15.12 -1.33 1.48
N PHE A 111 14.26 -2.08 0.77
CA PHE A 111 13.23 -1.49 -0.09
C PHE A 111 12.19 -0.71 0.72
N GLY A 112 11.86 -1.16 1.93
CA GLY A 112 10.94 -0.46 2.83
C GLY A 112 11.46 0.93 3.22
N PHE A 113 12.77 1.06 3.50
CA PHE A 113 13.40 2.36 3.74
C PHE A 113 13.43 3.23 2.49
N ALA A 114 13.77 2.66 1.33
CA ALA A 114 13.86 3.41 0.07
C ALA A 114 12.49 3.94 -0.40
N ILE A 115 11.45 3.12 -0.32
CA ILE A 115 10.09 3.47 -0.76
C ILE A 115 9.37 4.32 0.29
N ASN A 116 9.64 4.09 1.58
CA ASN A 116 9.02 4.79 2.71
C ASN A 116 7.48 4.85 2.61
N PRO A 117 6.79 3.69 2.70
CA PRO A 117 5.34 3.63 2.57
C PRO A 117 4.62 4.45 3.65
N GLN A 118 5.24 4.66 4.82
CA GLN A 118 4.71 5.52 5.88
C GLN A 118 4.57 6.97 5.45
N ARG A 119 5.59 7.54 4.77
CA ARG A 119 5.52 8.90 4.23
C ARG A 119 4.41 8.99 3.19
N GLN A 120 4.39 8.07 2.23
CA GLN A 120 3.39 8.05 1.16
C GLN A 120 1.96 7.96 1.71
N LYS A 121 1.72 7.05 2.66
CA LYS A 121 0.44 6.93 3.38
C LYS A 121 0.03 8.26 4.01
N LYS A 122 0.94 8.96 4.69
CA LYS A 122 0.65 10.25 5.33
C LYS A 122 0.31 11.34 4.31
N CYS A 123 1.03 11.42 3.19
CA CYS A 123 0.79 12.36 2.10
C CYS A 123 -0.62 12.20 1.52
N TYR A 124 -0.97 10.99 1.09
CA TYR A 124 -2.32 10.72 0.56
C TYR A 124 -3.42 10.93 1.61
N ARG A 125 -3.16 10.60 2.88
CA ARG A 125 -4.10 10.86 3.97
C ARG A 125 -4.40 12.35 4.14
N LYS A 126 -3.36 13.18 4.14
CA LYS A 126 -3.51 14.64 4.20
C LYS A 126 -4.30 15.16 3.01
N ALA A 127 -3.98 14.69 1.81
CA ALA A 127 -4.65 15.11 0.57
C ALA A 127 -6.16 14.83 0.58
N PHE A 128 -6.59 13.59 0.87
CA PHE A 128 -8.02 13.29 0.86
C PHE A 128 -8.77 13.95 2.03
N THR A 129 -8.15 14.08 3.21
CA THR A 129 -8.77 14.74 4.37
C THR A 129 -8.98 16.23 4.11
N HIS A 130 -8.01 16.89 3.46
CA HIS A 130 -8.14 18.28 3.04
C HIS A 130 -9.24 18.43 1.99
N LEU A 131 -9.28 17.53 1.00
CA LEU A 131 -10.30 17.56 -0.05
C LEU A 131 -11.72 17.33 0.50
N ASP A 132 -11.86 16.46 1.50
CA ASP A 132 -13.12 16.25 2.23
C ASP A 132 -13.63 17.53 2.89
N SER A 133 -12.73 18.27 3.55
CA SER A 133 -13.05 19.58 4.13
C SER A 133 -13.54 20.57 3.06
N CYS A 134 -12.88 20.63 1.90
CA CYS A 134 -13.27 21.51 0.81
C CYS A 134 -14.62 21.11 0.17
N ILE A 135 -14.89 19.81 0.06
CA ILE A 135 -16.18 19.29 -0.41
C ILE A 135 -17.29 19.70 0.58
N ASN A 136 -17.08 19.51 1.87
CA ASN A 136 -18.06 19.88 2.91
C ASN A 136 -18.32 21.40 2.94
N GLU A 137 -17.26 22.20 2.75
CA GLU A 137 -17.38 23.65 2.62
C GLU A 137 -18.17 24.05 1.37
N TYR A 138 -17.91 23.42 0.22
CA TYR A 138 -18.65 23.64 -1.02
C TYR A 138 -20.15 23.28 -0.88
N LEU A 139 -20.47 22.16 -0.21
CA LEU A 139 -21.86 21.77 0.04
C LEU A 139 -22.59 22.77 0.95
N SER A 140 -21.87 23.46 1.83
CA SER A 140 -22.41 24.51 2.69
C SER A 140 -22.47 25.87 1.99
N ASN A 141 -21.53 26.15 1.08
CA ASN A 141 -21.40 27.40 0.34
C ASN A 141 -20.83 27.10 -1.07
N PRO A 142 -21.70 26.96 -2.11
CA PRO A 142 -21.32 26.46 -3.44
C PRO A 142 -20.42 27.40 -4.23
N LYS A 143 -19.14 27.49 -3.85
CA LYS A 143 -18.10 28.26 -4.55
C LYS A 143 -17.13 27.30 -5.23
N PRO A 144 -17.13 27.18 -6.57
CA PRO A 144 -16.30 26.21 -7.30
C PRO A 144 -14.79 26.41 -7.09
N ASP A 145 -14.35 27.63 -6.76
CA ASP A 145 -12.95 27.93 -6.45
C ASP A 145 -12.41 27.15 -5.23
N ILE A 146 -13.29 26.81 -4.28
CA ILE A 146 -12.94 26.00 -3.10
C ILE A 146 -12.52 24.59 -3.54
N LEU A 147 -13.26 23.98 -4.46
CA LEU A 147 -12.94 22.64 -4.99
C LEU A 147 -11.64 22.65 -5.80
N ARG A 148 -11.46 23.66 -6.67
CA ARG A 148 -10.22 23.82 -7.47
C ARG A 148 -8.99 24.01 -6.58
N LYS A 149 -9.11 24.86 -5.56
CA LYS A 149 -8.03 25.11 -4.59
C LYS A 149 -7.72 23.85 -3.80
N GLY A 150 -8.74 23.17 -3.27
CA GLY A 150 -8.58 21.92 -2.52
C GLY A 150 -7.89 20.83 -3.34
N LEU A 151 -8.22 20.69 -4.63
CA LEU A 151 -7.54 19.77 -5.54
C LEU A 151 -6.06 20.13 -5.70
N LYS A 152 -5.76 21.40 -6.00
CA LYS A 152 -4.39 21.87 -6.21
C LYS A 152 -3.52 21.73 -4.95
N ASP A 153 -4.08 22.06 -3.78
CA ASP A 153 -3.37 21.92 -2.50
C ASP A 153 -3.21 20.45 -2.11
N GLY A 154 -4.21 19.61 -2.40
CA GLY A 154 -4.13 18.16 -2.26
C GLY A 154 -3.02 17.53 -3.10
N GLU A 155 -2.86 17.96 -4.36
CA GLU A 155 -1.79 17.51 -5.26
C GLU A 155 -0.40 17.87 -4.73
N LYS A 156 -0.22 19.05 -4.13
CA LYS A 156 1.06 19.44 -3.50
C LYS A 156 1.47 18.53 -2.35
N PHE A 157 0.53 18.00 -1.58
CA PHE A 157 0.87 17.07 -0.50
C PHE A 157 1.43 15.74 -1.01
N ILE A 158 1.11 15.37 -2.26
CA ILE A 158 1.52 14.10 -2.88
C ILE A 158 2.76 14.29 -3.75
N ASP A 159 3.04 15.52 -4.21
CA ASP A 159 4.16 15.82 -5.08
C ASP A 159 5.51 15.66 -4.34
N PRO A 160 6.36 14.70 -4.74
CA PRO A 160 7.65 14.46 -4.12
C PRO A 160 8.65 15.62 -4.31
N SER A 161 8.39 16.55 -5.23
CA SER A 161 9.21 17.75 -5.45
C SER A 161 8.95 18.88 -4.45
N CYS A 162 7.84 18.83 -3.71
CA CYS A 162 7.48 19.85 -2.71
C CYS A 162 8.14 19.63 -1.33
N ASP A 163 8.82 18.50 -1.12
CA ASP A 163 9.56 18.21 0.13
C ASP A 163 11.05 18.63 0.05
N ILE A 164 11.38 19.58 -0.85
CA ILE A 164 12.69 20.27 -0.86
C ILE A 164 12.53 21.55 -0.04
N GLU A 165 12.56 21.42 1.29
CA GLU A 165 12.92 22.51 2.22
C GLU A 165 14.14 22.11 3.04
#